data_AF-A0AA43EWY5-F1
#
_entry.id   AF-A0AA43EWY5-F1
#
_cell.length_a   1.000
_cell.length_b   1.000
_cell.length_c   1.000
_cell.angle_alpha   90.00
_cell.angle_beta   90.00
_cell.angle_gamma   90.00
#
_symmetry.space_group_name_H-M   'P 1'
#
loop_
_entity.id
_entity.type
_entity.pdbx_description
1 polymer ?
#
loop_
_entity_poly.entity_id
_entity_poly.type
_entity_poly.pdbx_seq_one_letter_code
_entity_poly.pdbx_strand_id
1 'polypeptide(L)'
;MIDVYLLRSDADGVARRLAARGFRLDLSEFGALEESRKRVQTATEQLQAERNALSKQVGQAKAKKDETAAAVLMAEAAGLGERLRQMEVENETLQAQLREFVSLIPNLPHESVPHGSSAEQNVEVRRWGTPRTFDFAPKDHVDVGTPLGLDFETGARLAGARFAVMKGGLARLHRALAQFMLDVHTQEHGYTEVYTPYMVTGACADGVSSLAKFKGDLFKLEDRDLYLIPTAEYPVTNFVREEIVPAEALPMKFVC
;
A
#
# COMPACT_ATOMS: atom_id res chain seq x y z
N MET A 1 2.01 1.74 -5.45
CA MET A 1 1.37 3.01 -5.86
C MET A 1 1.53 3.18 -7.36
N ILE A 2 0.62 3.90 -8.03
CA ILE A 2 0.83 4.29 -9.43
C ILE A 2 2.00 5.28 -9.52
N ASP A 3 2.76 5.20 -10.60
CA ASP A 3 3.81 6.17 -10.90
C ASP A 3 3.23 7.59 -11.02
N VAL A 4 3.72 8.49 -10.17
CA VAL A 4 3.32 9.90 -10.19
C VAL A 4 3.72 10.59 -11.51
N TYR A 5 4.77 10.14 -12.18
CA TYR A 5 5.14 10.66 -13.49
C TYR A 5 4.05 10.36 -14.52
N LEU A 6 3.52 9.13 -14.53
CA LEU A 6 2.41 8.76 -15.42
C LEU A 6 1.17 9.64 -15.17
N LEU A 7 0.85 9.92 -13.90
CA LEU A 7 -0.23 10.85 -13.55
C LEU A 7 0.02 12.26 -14.07
N ARG A 8 1.27 12.74 -14.04
CA ARG A 8 1.63 14.07 -14.54
C ARG A 8 1.64 14.15 -16.07
N SER A 9 2.00 13.07 -16.76
CA SER A 9 2.12 13.05 -18.21
C SER A 9 0.80 12.71 -18.93
N ASP A 10 -0.06 11.87 -18.34
CA ASP A 10 -1.31 11.40 -18.93
C ASP A 10 -2.39 11.14 -17.87
N ALA A 11 -2.79 12.20 -17.14
CA ALA A 11 -3.81 12.09 -16.10
C ALA A 11 -5.16 11.60 -16.65
N ASP A 12 -5.55 12.05 -17.86
CA ASP A 12 -6.79 11.66 -18.52
C ASP A 12 -6.80 10.18 -18.91
N GLY A 13 -5.69 9.66 -19.44
CA GLY A 13 -5.55 8.22 -19.75
C GLY A 13 -5.62 7.35 -18.50
N VAL A 14 -4.97 7.78 -17.41
CA VAL A 14 -5.09 7.11 -16.11
C VAL A 14 -6.55 7.12 -15.63
N ALA A 15 -7.23 8.27 -15.67
CA ALA A 15 -8.62 8.40 -15.25
C ALA A 15 -9.56 7.49 -16.06
N ARG A 16 -9.40 7.42 -17.39
CA ARG A 16 -10.19 6.52 -18.25
C ARG A 16 -10.02 5.05 -17.88
N ARG A 17 -8.78 4.61 -17.62
CA ARG A 17 -8.49 3.22 -17.22
C ARG A 17 -9.00 2.89 -15.82
N LEU A 18 -9.00 3.86 -14.91
CA LEU A 18 -9.58 3.68 -13.57
C LEU A 18 -11.11 3.65 -13.60
N ALA A 19 -11.74 4.40 -14.49
CA ALA A 19 -13.19 4.37 -14.68
C ALA A 19 -13.69 2.97 -15.10
N ALA A 20 -12.88 2.22 -15.84
CA ALA A 20 -13.19 0.83 -16.23
C ALA A 20 -13.39 -0.12 -15.05
N ARG A 21 -12.84 0.20 -13.86
CA ARG A 21 -13.02 -0.55 -12.61
C ARG A 21 -13.90 0.20 -11.60
N GLY A 22 -14.68 1.17 -12.07
CA GLY A 22 -15.61 1.97 -11.26
C GLY A 22 -14.95 3.03 -10.37
N PHE A 23 -13.67 3.32 -10.54
CA PHE A 23 -12.97 4.35 -9.75
C PHE A 23 -12.94 5.68 -10.49
N ARG A 24 -13.43 6.74 -9.85
CA ARG A 24 -13.36 8.12 -10.37
C ARG A 24 -12.15 8.83 -9.77
N LEU A 25 -11.15 9.09 -10.59
CA LEU A 25 -10.00 9.91 -10.21
C LEU A 25 -10.40 11.40 -10.18
N ASP A 26 -10.13 12.10 -9.07
CA ASP A 26 -10.34 13.54 -8.98
C ASP A 26 -9.18 14.30 -9.64
N LEU A 27 -9.33 14.58 -10.93
CA LEU A 27 -8.36 15.36 -11.70
C LEU A 27 -8.26 16.81 -11.23
N SER A 28 -9.32 17.35 -10.61
CA SER A 28 -9.32 18.73 -10.13
C SER A 28 -8.48 18.88 -8.87
N GLU A 29 -8.63 17.96 -7.92
CA GLU A 29 -7.83 17.89 -6.71
C GLU A 29 -6.35 17.65 -7.05
N PHE A 30 -6.07 16.66 -7.91
CA PHE A 30 -4.70 16.39 -8.36
C PHE A 30 -4.06 17.61 -9.03
N GLY A 31 -4.81 18.31 -9.89
CA GLY A 31 -4.37 19.53 -10.56
C GLY A 31 -4.03 20.65 -9.57
N ALA A 32 -4.88 20.86 -8.56
CA ALA A 32 -4.66 21.88 -7.52
C ALA A 32 -3.42 21.58 -6.67
N LEU A 33 -3.20 20.31 -6.29
CA LEU A 33 -2.01 19.89 -5.56
C LEU A 33 -0.73 20.09 -6.40
N GLU A 34 -0.75 19.73 -7.69
CA GLU A 34 0.40 19.93 -8.58
C GLU A 34 0.69 21.41 -8.89
N GLU A 35 -0.35 22.25 -9.00
CA GLU A 35 -0.16 23.69 -9.16
C GLU A 35 0.50 24.31 -7.92
N SER A 36 0.01 23.94 -6.74
CA SER A 36 0.61 24.35 -5.47
C SER A 36 2.06 23.91 -5.37
N ARG A 37 2.38 22.70 -5.85
CA ARG A 37 3.73 22.14 -5.81
C ARG A 37 4.67 22.92 -6.70
N LYS A 38 4.24 23.24 -7.92
CA LYS A 38 5.02 24.07 -8.85
C LYS A 38 5.26 25.47 -8.28
N ARG A 39 4.26 26.05 -7.61
CA ARG A 39 4.35 27.37 -6.99
C ARG A 39 5.38 27.39 -5.86
N VAL A 40 5.28 26.46 -4.90
CA VAL A 40 6.23 26.33 -3.79
C VAL A 40 7.64 26.06 -4.30
N GLN A 41 7.79 25.18 -5.29
CA GLN A 41 9.08 24.89 -5.90
C GLN A 41 9.73 26.14 -6.51
N THR A 42 8.98 26.87 -7.34
CA THR A 42 9.45 28.10 -8.00
C THR A 42 9.81 29.18 -6.98
N ALA A 43 8.97 29.38 -5.96
CA ALA A 43 9.21 30.35 -4.90
C ALA A 43 10.47 29.98 -4.08
N THR A 44 10.66 28.69 -3.79
CA THR A 44 11.84 28.19 -3.08
C THR A 44 13.12 28.45 -3.89
N GLU A 45 13.11 28.13 -5.18
CA GLU A 45 14.25 28.38 -6.09
C GLU A 45 14.59 29.88 -6.17
N GLN A 46 13.57 30.74 -6.27
CA GLN A 46 13.76 32.18 -6.30
C GLN A 46 14.37 32.72 -4.99
N LEU A 47 13.80 32.34 -3.84
CA LEU A 47 14.31 32.75 -2.52
C LEU A 47 15.74 32.23 -2.28
N GLN A 48 16.03 31.02 -2.76
CA GLN A 48 17.35 30.42 -2.67
C GLN A 48 18.38 31.19 -3.52
N ALA A 49 17.98 31.64 -4.71
CA ALA A 49 18.81 32.51 -5.55
C ALA A 49 19.04 33.89 -4.92
N GLU A 50 17.99 34.53 -4.39
CA GLU A 50 18.07 35.82 -3.69
C GLU A 50 18.99 35.76 -2.46
N ARG A 51 18.86 34.71 -1.63
CA ARG A 51 19.72 34.49 -0.46
C ARG A 51 21.19 34.33 -0.84
N ASN A 52 21.46 33.58 -1.91
CA ASN A 52 22.82 33.35 -2.39
C ASN A 52 23.44 34.65 -2.93
N ALA A 53 22.65 35.47 -3.64
CA ALA A 53 23.07 36.78 -4.12
C ALA A 53 23.41 37.74 -2.96
N LEU A 54 22.54 37.82 -1.94
CA LEU A 54 22.78 38.64 -0.74
C LEU A 54 24.02 38.16 0.03
N SER A 55 24.20 36.86 0.18
CA SER A 55 25.37 36.28 0.85
C SER A 55 26.68 36.69 0.16
N LYS A 56 26.68 36.77 -1.18
CA LYS A 56 27.82 37.28 -1.95
C LYS A 56 28.04 38.78 -1.74
N GLN A 57 26.98 39.58 -1.68
CA GLN A 57 27.05 41.02 -1.39
C GLN A 57 27.57 41.31 0.03
N VAL A 58 27.15 40.53 1.03
CA VAL A 58 27.67 40.59 2.41
C VAL A 58 29.19 40.37 2.42
N GLY A 59 29.68 39.35 1.70
CA GLY A 59 31.12 39.08 1.58
C GLY A 59 31.88 40.25 0.95
N GLN A 60 31.30 40.90 -0.07
CA GLN A 60 31.88 42.07 -0.71
C GLN A 60 31.90 43.30 0.21
N ALA A 61 30.83 43.55 0.98
CA ALA A 61 30.76 44.65 1.94
C ALA A 61 31.80 44.50 3.07
N LYS A 62 31.93 43.28 3.62
CA LYS A 62 32.96 42.95 4.61
C LYS A 62 34.38 43.13 4.07
N ALA A 63 34.64 42.72 2.83
CA ALA A 63 35.94 42.93 2.19
C ALA A 63 36.30 44.42 2.02
N LYS A 64 35.28 45.28 1.84
CA LYS A 64 35.41 46.74 1.80
C LYS A 64 35.44 47.42 3.17
N LYS A 65 35.34 46.66 4.28
CA LYS A 65 35.22 47.16 5.65
C LYS A 65 34.02 48.09 5.89
N ASP A 66 32.95 47.93 5.10
CA ASP A 66 31.70 48.64 5.28
C ASP A 66 30.76 47.81 6.19
N GLU A 67 30.96 47.95 7.50
CA GLU A 67 30.22 47.21 8.52
C GLU A 67 28.73 47.57 8.54
N THR A 68 28.37 48.81 8.19
CA THR A 68 26.97 49.24 8.15
C THR A 68 26.22 48.58 6.99
N ALA A 69 26.78 48.59 5.78
CA ALA A 69 26.20 47.89 4.64
C ALA A 69 26.14 46.37 4.86
N ALA A 70 27.18 45.79 5.46
CA ALA A 70 27.21 44.36 5.78
C ALA A 70 26.11 43.97 6.79
N ALA A 71 25.85 44.80 7.81
CA ALA A 71 24.80 44.54 8.79
C ALA A 71 23.38 44.58 8.18
N VAL A 72 23.11 45.55 7.29
CA VAL A 72 21.82 45.65 6.58
C VAL A 72 21.58 44.42 5.70
N LEU A 73 22.57 44.05 4.88
CA LEU A 73 22.46 42.87 4.00
C LEU A 73 22.34 41.56 4.77
N MET A 74 22.97 41.44 5.95
CA MET A 74 22.80 40.28 6.82
C MET A 74 21.40 40.18 7.42
N ALA A 75 20.78 41.31 7.78
CA ALA A 75 19.40 41.32 8.26
C ALA A 75 18.40 40.93 7.15
N GLU A 76 18.60 41.40 5.92
CA GLU A 76 17.81 40.99 4.76
C GLU A 76 17.97 39.49 4.45
N ALA A 77 19.20 38.98 4.48
CA ALA A 77 19.47 37.56 4.29
C ALA A 77 18.83 36.68 5.38
N ALA A 78 18.79 37.15 6.63
CA ALA A 78 18.12 36.45 7.72
C ALA A 78 16.60 36.36 7.50
N GLY A 79 15.97 37.43 7.00
CA GLY A 79 14.55 37.43 6.63
C GLY A 79 14.20 36.44 5.52
N LEU A 80 15.10 36.27 4.53
CA LEU A 80 14.95 35.22 3.51
C LEU A 80 15.13 33.81 4.10
N GLY A 81 16.01 33.65 5.09
CA GLY A 81 16.20 32.38 5.79
C GLY A 81 14.93 31.90 6.50
N GLU A 82 14.16 32.81 7.10
CA GLU A 82 12.85 32.48 7.70
C GLU A 82 11.82 32.08 6.64
N ARG A 83 11.75 32.83 5.53
CA ARG A 83 10.82 32.52 4.43
C ARG A 83 11.13 31.18 3.78
N LEU A 84 12.40 30.82 3.62
CA LEU A 84 12.81 29.50 3.12
C LEU A 84 12.38 28.38 4.06
N ARG A 85 12.57 28.54 5.38
CA ARG A 85 12.07 27.57 6.37
C ARG A 85 10.55 27.39 6.28
N GLN A 86 9.80 28.48 6.08
CA GLN A 86 8.36 28.39 5.87
C GLN A 86 7.99 27.62 4.59
N MET A 87 8.71 27.85 3.49
CA MET A 87 8.50 27.11 2.24
C MET A 87 8.87 25.62 2.36
N GLU A 88 9.89 25.28 3.16
CA GLU A 88 10.24 23.88 3.45
C GLU A 88 9.08 23.16 4.15
N VAL A 89 8.50 23.77 5.19
CA VAL A 89 7.33 23.21 5.90
C VAL A 89 6.11 23.08 4.98
N GLU A 90 5.85 24.08 4.13
CA GLU A 90 4.76 24.05 3.17
C GLU A 90 4.98 22.93 2.12
N ASN A 91 6.21 22.76 1.64
CA ASN A 91 6.56 21.69 0.72
C ASN A 91 6.39 20.31 1.39
N GLU A 92 6.86 20.11 2.62
CA GLU A 92 6.70 18.85 3.35
C GLU A 92 5.21 18.47 3.49
N THR A 93 4.39 19.45 3.87
CA THR A 93 2.93 19.30 3.99
C THR A 93 2.31 18.89 2.66
N LEU A 94 2.66 19.60 1.59
CA LEU A 94 2.11 19.33 0.26
C LEU A 94 2.57 17.98 -0.30
N GLN A 95 3.81 17.58 -0.04
CA GLN A 95 4.31 16.26 -0.41
C GLN A 95 3.57 15.16 0.35
N ALA A 96 3.21 15.38 1.62
CA ALA A 96 2.39 14.45 2.38
C ALA A 96 0.98 14.32 1.79
N GLN A 97 0.33 15.44 1.44
CA GLN A 97 -0.97 15.43 0.78
C GLN A 97 -0.95 14.72 -0.58
N LEU A 98 0.07 14.97 -1.40
CA LEU A 98 0.25 14.26 -2.68
C LEU A 98 0.46 12.75 -2.47
N ARG A 99 1.28 12.35 -1.49
CA ARG A 99 1.47 10.92 -1.17
C ARG A 99 0.18 10.27 -0.72
N GLU A 100 -0.58 10.93 0.15
CA GLU A 100 -1.88 10.46 0.62
C GLU A 100 -2.85 10.29 -0.56
N PHE A 101 -3.01 11.33 -1.39
CA PHE A 101 -3.84 11.29 -2.59
C PHE A 101 -3.47 10.11 -3.50
N VAL A 102 -2.18 9.95 -3.83
CA VAL A 102 -1.71 8.88 -4.72
C VAL A 102 -1.88 7.50 -4.08
N SER A 103 -1.70 7.36 -2.76
CA SER A 103 -1.91 6.10 -2.04
C SER A 103 -3.37 5.63 -2.13
N LEU A 104 -4.31 6.57 -2.32
CA LEU A 104 -5.72 6.28 -2.46
C LEU A 104 -6.12 5.84 -3.88
N ILE A 105 -5.20 5.83 -4.85
CA ILE A 105 -5.51 5.41 -6.22
C ILE A 105 -5.27 3.89 -6.36
N PRO A 106 -6.28 3.10 -6.78
CA PRO A 106 -6.08 1.66 -6.99
C PRO A 106 -5.21 1.39 -8.22
N ASN A 107 -4.66 0.17 -8.34
CA ASN A 107 -3.82 -0.17 -9.49
C ASN A 107 -4.62 -0.11 -10.83
N LEU A 108 -3.92 0.20 -11.92
CA LEU A 108 -4.51 0.23 -13.26
C LEU A 108 -4.81 -1.19 -13.74
N PRO A 109 -6.04 -1.48 -14.21
CA PRO A 109 -6.33 -2.74 -14.87
C PRO A 109 -5.42 -2.89 -16.10
N HIS A 110 -4.86 -4.09 -16.30
CA HIS A 110 -4.14 -4.42 -17.53
C HIS A 110 -5.11 -4.42 -18.72
N GLU A 111 -4.63 -4.10 -19.92
CA GLU A 111 -5.47 -4.02 -21.13
C GLU A 111 -6.15 -5.34 -21.52
N SER A 112 -5.59 -6.47 -21.07
CA SER A 112 -6.17 -7.79 -21.27
C SER A 112 -7.32 -8.13 -20.29
N VAL A 113 -7.56 -7.29 -19.27
CA VAL A 113 -8.63 -7.52 -18.30
C VAL A 113 -9.96 -7.10 -18.92
N PRO A 114 -10.97 -7.99 -18.99
CA PRO A 114 -12.28 -7.64 -19.50
C PRO A 114 -12.93 -6.51 -18.69
N HIS A 115 -13.61 -5.60 -19.38
CA HIS A 115 -14.41 -4.57 -18.73
C HIS A 115 -15.62 -5.17 -18.04
N GLY A 116 -15.85 -4.80 -16.78
CA GLY A 116 -17.00 -5.23 -16.00
C GLY A 116 -17.24 -4.30 -14.81
N SER A 117 -18.52 -4.12 -14.48
CA SER A 117 -18.99 -3.36 -13.32
C SER A 117 -19.37 -4.24 -12.13
N SER A 118 -19.47 -5.56 -12.33
CA SER A 118 -19.86 -6.52 -11.29
C SER A 118 -19.30 -7.93 -11.56
N ALA A 119 -19.44 -8.82 -10.57
CA ALA A 119 -18.93 -10.19 -10.63
C ALA A 119 -19.65 -11.06 -11.68
N GLU A 120 -20.88 -10.71 -12.06
CA GLU A 120 -21.68 -11.40 -13.08
C GLU A 120 -21.10 -11.25 -14.48
N GLN A 121 -20.20 -10.27 -14.69
CA GLN A 121 -19.52 -10.02 -15.96
C GLN A 121 -18.15 -10.70 -16.04
N ASN A 122 -17.77 -11.46 -15.02
CA ASN A 122 -16.54 -12.25 -15.06
C ASN A 122 -16.62 -13.33 -16.14
N VAL A 123 -15.51 -13.51 -16.87
CA VAL A 123 -15.43 -14.50 -17.95
C VAL A 123 -14.80 -15.79 -17.41
N GLU A 124 -15.52 -16.91 -17.55
CA GLU A 124 -14.95 -18.24 -17.24
C GLU A 124 -13.89 -18.60 -18.28
N VAL A 125 -12.63 -18.75 -17.84
CA VAL A 125 -11.51 -19.09 -18.73
C VAL A 125 -11.40 -20.60 -18.97
N ARG A 126 -11.60 -21.40 -17.92
CA ARG A 126 -11.51 -22.87 -17.99
C ARG A 126 -12.30 -23.52 -16.86
N ARG A 127 -12.69 -24.77 -17.10
CA ARG A 127 -13.27 -25.69 -16.11
C ARG A 127 -12.47 -26.99 -16.09
N TRP A 128 -12.33 -27.60 -14.92
CA TRP A 128 -11.71 -28.92 -14.78
C TRP A 128 -12.56 -29.82 -13.89
N GLY A 129 -12.75 -31.07 -14.34
CA GLY A 129 -13.64 -32.03 -13.71
C GLY A 129 -15.12 -31.82 -14.01
N THR A 130 -15.97 -32.69 -13.45
CA THR A 130 -17.43 -32.64 -13.58
C THR A 130 -18.04 -32.60 -12.17
N PRO A 131 -18.92 -31.63 -11.84
CA PRO A 131 -19.61 -31.63 -10.55
C PRO A 131 -20.30 -32.97 -10.28
N ARG A 132 -20.07 -33.53 -9.09
CA ARG A 132 -20.59 -34.85 -8.72
C ARG A 132 -22.12 -34.85 -8.71
N THR A 133 -22.71 -35.87 -9.33
CA THR A 133 -24.13 -36.18 -9.17
C THR A 133 -24.34 -37.02 -7.91
N PHE A 134 -25.36 -36.68 -7.13
CA PHE A 134 -25.75 -37.41 -5.93
C PHE A 134 -27.10 -38.09 -6.18
N ASP A 135 -27.23 -39.32 -5.70
CA ASP A 135 -28.48 -40.10 -5.63
C ASP A 135 -29.31 -39.79 -4.37
N PHE A 136 -28.83 -38.83 -3.56
CA PHE A 136 -29.49 -38.28 -2.38
C PHE A 136 -29.42 -36.75 -2.39
N ALA A 137 -30.24 -36.09 -1.57
CA ALA A 137 -30.19 -34.64 -1.38
C ALA A 137 -28.88 -34.24 -0.67
N PRO A 138 -27.95 -33.52 -1.32
CA PRO A 138 -26.68 -33.17 -0.72
C PRO A 138 -26.89 -32.22 0.46
N LYS A 139 -26.16 -32.47 1.54
CA LYS A 139 -26.08 -31.59 2.72
C LYS A 139 -24.91 -30.62 2.56
N ASP A 140 -25.01 -29.46 3.18
CA ASP A 140 -23.90 -28.50 3.19
C ASP A 140 -22.78 -28.92 4.16
N HIS A 141 -21.70 -28.15 4.19
CA HIS A 141 -20.55 -28.44 5.04
C HIS A 141 -20.84 -28.28 6.54
N VAL A 142 -21.87 -27.51 6.93
CA VAL A 142 -22.27 -27.35 8.33
C VAL A 142 -22.97 -28.62 8.79
N ASP A 143 -24.01 -29.04 8.06
CA ASP A 143 -24.79 -30.25 8.35
C ASP A 143 -23.94 -31.52 8.34
N VAL A 144 -22.96 -31.59 7.44
CA VAL A 144 -21.99 -32.71 7.38
C VAL A 144 -20.94 -32.58 8.48
N GLY A 145 -20.44 -31.37 8.73
CA GLY A 145 -19.33 -31.12 9.64
C GLY A 145 -19.71 -31.26 11.11
N THR A 146 -20.91 -30.82 11.51
CA THR A 146 -21.37 -30.85 12.91
C THR A 146 -21.26 -32.22 13.57
N PRO A 147 -21.81 -33.32 13.01
CA PRO A 147 -21.64 -34.65 13.59
C PRO A 147 -20.19 -35.16 13.56
N LEU A 148 -19.30 -34.54 12.77
CA LEU A 148 -17.88 -34.90 12.62
C LEU A 148 -16.94 -34.03 13.47
N GLY A 149 -17.48 -33.06 14.23
CA GLY A 149 -16.72 -32.21 15.14
C GLY A 149 -16.53 -30.76 14.70
N LEU A 150 -17.32 -30.24 13.75
CA LEU A 150 -17.42 -28.80 13.46
C LEU A 150 -18.38 -28.12 14.44
N ASP A 151 -17.88 -27.21 15.24
CA ASP A 151 -18.59 -26.65 16.40
C ASP A 151 -18.56 -25.11 16.36
N PHE A 152 -19.58 -24.54 15.73
CA PHE A 152 -19.79 -23.09 15.66
C PHE A 152 -20.33 -22.50 16.97
N GLU A 153 -21.09 -23.27 17.76
CA GLU A 153 -21.63 -22.80 19.04
C GLU A 153 -20.50 -22.51 20.03
N THR A 154 -19.54 -23.44 20.17
CA THR A 154 -18.35 -23.23 20.98
C THR A 154 -17.49 -22.11 20.40
N GLY A 155 -17.35 -22.01 19.07
CA GLY A 155 -16.66 -20.89 18.41
C GLY A 155 -17.27 -19.54 18.80
N ALA A 156 -18.59 -19.41 18.72
CA ALA A 156 -19.33 -18.22 19.11
C ALA A 156 -19.19 -17.89 20.60
N ARG A 157 -19.23 -18.91 21.47
CA ARG A 157 -19.01 -18.72 22.92
C ARG A 157 -17.60 -18.23 23.24
N LEU A 158 -16.59 -18.63 22.46
CA LEU A 158 -15.19 -18.25 22.71
C LEU A 158 -14.83 -16.88 22.11
N ALA A 159 -15.30 -16.57 20.91
CA ALA A 159 -14.81 -15.42 20.13
C ALA A 159 -15.91 -14.64 19.38
N GLY A 160 -17.19 -14.99 19.56
CA GLY A 160 -18.30 -14.35 18.86
C GLY A 160 -18.56 -14.92 17.47
N ALA A 161 -19.42 -14.25 16.69
CA ALA A 161 -19.83 -14.71 15.37
C ALA A 161 -18.62 -14.86 14.42
N ARG A 162 -18.74 -15.78 13.43
CA ARG A 162 -17.74 -16.09 12.40
C ARG A 162 -16.47 -16.81 12.89
N PHE A 163 -16.50 -17.41 14.08
CA PHE A 163 -15.49 -18.34 14.57
C PHE A 163 -16.02 -19.77 14.65
N ALA A 164 -15.14 -20.76 14.51
CA ALA A 164 -15.48 -22.17 14.58
C ALA A 164 -14.42 -22.96 15.37
N VAL A 165 -14.83 -24.03 16.04
CA VAL A 165 -13.94 -25.02 16.62
C VAL A 165 -14.03 -26.31 15.82
N MET A 166 -12.89 -26.90 15.47
CA MET A 166 -12.82 -28.22 14.83
C MET A 166 -12.24 -29.24 15.81
N LYS A 167 -12.83 -30.45 15.86
CA LYS A 167 -12.43 -31.52 16.78
C LYS A 167 -12.13 -32.82 16.04
N GLY A 168 -11.31 -33.68 16.67
CA GLY A 168 -11.08 -35.07 16.22
C GLY A 168 -10.60 -35.19 14.76
N GLY A 169 -11.24 -36.09 14.01
CA GLY A 169 -10.89 -36.39 12.62
C GLY A 169 -10.98 -35.17 11.69
N LEU A 170 -11.95 -34.27 11.92
CA LEU A 170 -12.10 -33.07 11.11
C LEU A 170 -10.93 -32.09 11.30
N ALA A 171 -10.50 -31.86 12.55
CA ALA A 171 -9.32 -31.04 12.83
C ALA A 171 -8.04 -31.65 12.21
N ARG A 172 -7.90 -32.98 12.26
CA ARG A 172 -6.79 -33.68 11.60
C ARG A 172 -6.82 -33.49 10.09
N LEU A 173 -7.99 -33.57 9.46
CA LEU A 173 -8.16 -33.37 8.02
C LEU A 173 -7.81 -31.94 7.61
N HIS A 174 -8.29 -30.93 8.36
CA HIS A 174 -7.93 -29.54 8.13
C HIS A 174 -6.41 -29.32 8.12
N ARG A 175 -5.72 -29.89 9.12
CA ARG A 175 -4.24 -29.85 9.16
C ARG A 175 -3.61 -30.60 7.98
N ALA A 176 -4.13 -31.77 7.62
CA ALA A 176 -3.61 -32.55 6.50
C ALA A 176 -3.70 -31.79 5.15
N LEU A 177 -4.77 -31.02 4.93
CA LEU A 177 -4.91 -30.16 3.75
C LEU A 177 -3.81 -29.09 3.69
N ALA A 178 -3.58 -28.37 4.79
CA ALA A 178 -2.54 -27.34 4.84
C ALA A 178 -1.13 -27.93 4.58
N GLN A 179 -0.82 -29.08 5.19
CA GLN A 179 0.46 -29.77 4.97
C GLN A 179 0.62 -30.24 3.52
N PHE A 180 -0.41 -30.84 2.95
CA PHE A 180 -0.40 -31.24 1.54
C PHE A 180 -0.15 -30.05 0.60
N MET A 181 -0.80 -28.90 0.83
CA MET A 181 -0.58 -27.70 0.03
C MET A 181 0.88 -27.22 0.11
N LEU A 182 1.45 -27.15 1.32
CA LEU A 182 2.85 -26.77 1.53
C LEU A 182 3.82 -27.74 0.83
N ASP A 183 3.61 -29.05 1.00
CA ASP A 183 4.42 -30.09 0.37
C ASP A 183 4.40 -29.96 -1.16
N VAL A 184 3.23 -29.79 -1.76
CA VAL A 184 3.11 -29.61 -3.22
C VAL A 184 3.84 -28.35 -3.68
N HIS A 185 3.68 -27.23 -2.99
CA HIS A 185 4.34 -25.98 -3.38
C HIS A 185 5.87 -26.04 -3.24
N THR A 186 6.37 -26.68 -2.20
CA THR A 186 7.81 -26.77 -1.91
C THR A 186 8.51 -27.84 -2.73
N GLN A 187 7.93 -29.03 -2.83
CA GLN A 187 8.55 -30.20 -3.45
C GLN A 187 8.36 -30.23 -4.97
N GLU A 188 7.24 -29.70 -5.49
CA GLU A 188 6.92 -29.80 -6.92
C GLU A 188 6.96 -28.44 -7.65
N HIS A 189 6.60 -27.35 -6.96
CA HIS A 189 6.50 -26.03 -7.60
C HIS A 189 7.70 -25.11 -7.32
N GLY A 190 8.69 -25.53 -6.53
CA GLY A 190 9.91 -24.77 -6.27
C GLY A 190 9.68 -23.47 -5.49
N TYR A 191 8.74 -23.47 -4.54
CA TYR A 191 8.59 -22.41 -3.55
C TYR A 191 9.46 -22.69 -2.33
N THR A 192 10.02 -21.65 -1.74
CA THR A 192 10.69 -21.71 -0.44
C THR A 192 9.64 -21.54 0.66
N GLU A 193 9.55 -22.51 1.58
CA GLU A 193 8.70 -22.40 2.75
C GLU A 193 9.26 -21.40 3.75
N VAL A 194 8.41 -20.54 4.30
CA VAL A 194 8.80 -19.51 5.26
C VAL A 194 7.80 -19.47 6.42
N TYR A 195 8.26 -19.12 7.62
CA TYR A 195 7.38 -18.92 8.77
C TYR A 195 7.41 -17.44 9.15
N THR A 196 6.27 -16.75 9.02
CA THR A 196 6.20 -15.29 9.17
C THR A 196 5.43 -14.85 10.42
N PRO A 197 5.72 -13.67 10.97
CA PRO A 197 4.88 -13.06 12.00
C PRO A 197 3.42 -12.88 11.53
N TYR A 198 2.46 -13.14 12.43
CA TYR A 198 1.02 -12.90 12.17
C TYR A 198 0.56 -11.48 12.52
N MET A 199 1.40 -10.72 13.23
CA MET A 199 1.18 -9.32 13.53
C MET A 199 2.25 -8.50 12.82
N VAL A 200 1.85 -7.47 12.08
CA VAL A 200 2.77 -6.64 11.29
C VAL A 200 2.58 -5.16 11.60
N THR A 201 3.62 -4.36 11.37
CA THR A 201 3.56 -2.89 11.56
C THR A 201 2.67 -2.22 10.52
N GLY A 202 2.24 -0.98 10.79
CA GLY A 202 1.46 -0.19 9.81
C GLY A 202 2.21 -0.05 8.49
N ALA A 203 3.52 0.21 8.54
CA ALA A 203 4.38 0.28 7.35
C ALA A 203 4.41 -1.03 6.53
N CYS A 204 4.27 -2.20 7.17
CA CYS A 204 4.17 -3.49 6.47
C CYS A 204 2.83 -3.64 5.76
N ALA A 205 1.75 -3.28 6.46
CA ALA A 205 0.41 -3.30 5.88
C ALA A 205 0.30 -2.36 4.67
N ASP A 206 0.79 -1.12 4.81
CA ASP A 206 0.82 -0.11 3.76
C ASP A 206 1.59 -0.54 2.50
N GLY A 207 2.60 -1.42 2.66
CA GLY A 207 3.40 -1.92 1.54
C GLY A 207 2.62 -2.79 0.55
N VAL A 208 1.57 -3.48 1.01
CA VAL A 208 0.74 -4.37 0.18
C VAL A 208 -0.55 -3.70 -0.24
N SER A 209 -1.22 -3.04 0.71
CA SER A 209 -2.47 -2.34 0.45
C SER A 209 -2.51 -1.07 1.30
N SER A 210 -3.01 0.03 0.74
CA SER A 210 -3.10 1.32 1.45
C SER A 210 -3.86 1.13 2.77
N LEU A 211 -3.15 1.25 3.89
CA LEU A 211 -3.73 1.14 5.22
C LEU A 211 -4.76 2.24 5.43
N ALA A 212 -4.55 3.42 4.84
CA ALA A 212 -5.54 4.50 4.85
C ALA A 212 -6.92 4.06 4.34
N LYS A 213 -6.98 3.11 3.39
CA LYS A 213 -8.25 2.53 2.90
C LYS A 213 -8.78 1.39 3.77
N PHE A 214 -7.91 0.48 4.18
CA PHE A 214 -8.30 -0.83 4.72
C PHE A 214 -8.09 -0.98 6.22
N LYS A 215 -7.69 0.08 6.93
CA LYS A 215 -7.47 0.04 8.39
C LYS A 215 -8.68 -0.45 9.18
N GLY A 216 -9.90 -0.13 8.71
CA GLY A 216 -11.14 -0.59 9.33
C GLY A 216 -11.41 -2.09 9.19
N ASP A 217 -10.76 -2.74 8.23
CA ASP A 217 -10.95 -4.17 7.94
C ASP A 217 -9.92 -5.06 8.67
N LEU A 218 -8.96 -4.46 9.38
CA LEU A 218 -7.90 -5.16 10.09
C LEU A 218 -8.13 -5.14 11.61
N PHE A 219 -7.81 -6.26 12.27
CA PHE A 219 -7.70 -6.26 13.73
C PHE A 219 -6.40 -5.57 14.16
N LYS A 220 -6.51 -4.46 14.88
CA LYS A 220 -5.37 -3.72 15.44
C LYS A 220 -5.19 -4.05 16.92
N LEU A 221 -3.94 -4.22 17.35
CA LEU A 221 -3.61 -4.29 18.78
C LEU A 221 -3.69 -2.90 19.41
N GLU A 222 -4.40 -2.80 20.53
CA GLU A 222 -4.50 -1.55 21.28
C GLU A 222 -3.10 -1.10 21.77
N ASP A 223 -2.86 0.22 21.79
CA ASP A 223 -1.62 0.86 22.20
C ASP A 223 -0.34 0.46 21.43
N ARG A 224 -0.45 -0.31 20.34
CA ARG A 224 0.67 -0.66 19.47
C ARG A 224 0.34 -0.47 18.00
N ASP A 225 1.33 -0.09 17.21
CA ASP A 225 1.19 -0.08 15.76
C ASP A 225 1.42 -1.49 15.19
N LEU A 226 0.52 -2.41 15.55
CA LEU A 226 0.54 -3.79 15.08
C LEU A 226 -0.87 -4.22 14.66
N TYR A 227 -0.95 -4.86 13.50
CA TYR A 227 -2.18 -5.36 12.89
C TYR A 227 -2.07 -6.86 12.64
N LEU A 228 -3.13 -7.61 12.95
CA LEU A 228 -3.24 -9.01 12.56
C LEU A 228 -3.36 -9.08 11.03
N ILE A 229 -2.55 -9.92 10.41
CA ILE A 229 -2.52 -10.05 8.96
C ILE A 229 -3.85 -10.64 8.44
N PRO A 230 -4.44 -10.10 7.36
CA PRO A 230 -5.60 -10.71 6.70
C PRO A 230 -5.19 -11.85 5.75
N THR A 231 -3.91 -11.89 5.37
CA THR A 231 -3.28 -12.91 4.52
C THR A 231 -1.75 -12.86 4.70
N ALA A 232 -1.09 -13.98 4.44
CA ALA A 232 0.36 -14.11 4.38
C ALA A 232 1.06 -13.18 3.37
N GLU A 233 0.34 -12.66 2.37
CA GLU A 233 0.86 -11.71 1.39
C GLU A 233 1.50 -10.49 2.06
N TYR A 234 0.95 -10.03 3.20
CA TYR A 234 1.41 -8.86 3.94
C TYR A 234 2.87 -9.00 4.37
N PRO A 235 3.25 -9.98 5.21
CA PRO A 235 4.64 -10.16 5.60
C PRO A 235 5.52 -10.66 4.46
N VAL A 236 5.06 -11.58 3.61
CA VAL A 236 5.89 -12.21 2.57
C VAL A 236 6.34 -11.20 1.51
N THR A 237 5.44 -10.33 1.03
CA THR A 237 5.81 -9.32 0.02
C THR A 237 6.78 -8.29 0.59
N ASN A 238 6.75 -8.05 1.90
CA ASN A 238 7.63 -7.11 2.58
C ASN A 238 9.06 -7.66 2.83
N PHE A 239 9.36 -8.91 2.47
CA PHE A 239 10.73 -9.46 2.59
C PHE A 239 11.78 -8.66 1.81
N VAL A 240 11.34 -7.94 0.77
CA VAL A 240 12.19 -7.12 -0.10
C VAL A 240 11.91 -5.63 0.06
N ARG A 241 11.18 -5.21 1.09
CA ARG A 241 10.91 -3.78 1.34
C ARG A 241 12.23 -3.07 1.65
N GLU A 242 12.46 -1.93 0.99
CA GLU A 242 13.67 -1.11 1.14
C GLU A 242 14.98 -1.83 0.75
N GLU A 243 14.88 -2.95 0.03
CA GLU A 243 16.03 -3.72 -0.46
C GLU A 243 16.22 -3.54 -1.97
N ILE A 244 17.48 -3.59 -2.42
CA ILE A 244 17.82 -3.70 -3.85
C ILE A 244 18.10 -5.17 -4.14
N VAL A 245 17.15 -5.85 -4.77
CA VAL A 245 17.25 -7.28 -5.08
C VAL A 245 18.10 -7.49 -6.34
N PRO A 246 19.17 -8.32 -6.28
CA PRO A 246 19.94 -8.71 -7.46
C PRO A 246 19.07 -9.46 -8.48
N ALA A 247 19.30 -9.20 -9.78
CA ALA A 247 18.47 -9.79 -10.84
C ALA A 247 18.55 -11.32 -10.87
N GLU A 248 19.71 -11.89 -10.53
CA GLU A 248 19.96 -13.33 -10.44
C GLU A 248 19.20 -14.03 -9.30
N ALA A 249 18.71 -13.28 -8.31
CA ALA A 249 17.87 -13.81 -7.24
C ALA A 249 16.39 -13.95 -7.66
N LEU A 250 16.01 -13.41 -8.81
CA LEU A 250 14.65 -13.47 -9.33
C LEU A 250 14.44 -14.71 -10.24
N PRO A 251 13.27 -15.37 -10.19
CA PRO A 251 12.12 -15.06 -9.33
C PRO A 251 12.27 -15.59 -7.90
N MET A 252 11.92 -14.76 -6.92
CA MET A 252 11.76 -15.19 -5.53
C MET A 252 10.36 -15.76 -5.33
N LYS A 253 10.25 -16.96 -4.78
CA LYS A 253 8.98 -17.69 -4.65
C LYS A 253 8.84 -18.20 -3.21
N PHE A 254 7.82 -17.72 -2.50
CA PHE A 254 7.61 -18.05 -1.09
C PHE A 254 6.22 -18.63 -0.84
N VAL A 255 6.13 -19.59 0.09
CA VAL A 255 4.87 -20.18 0.57
C VAL A 255 4.93 -20.28 2.10
N CYS A 256 3.80 -20.12 2.78
CA CYS A 256 3.69 -20.22 4.24
C CYS A 256 2.29 -20.61 4.69
#